data_AF-A0A9W4S678-F1
#
_entry.id   AF-A0A9W4S678-F1
#
_cell.length_a   1.000
_cell.length_b   1.000
_cell.length_c   1.000
_cell.angle_alpha   90.00
_cell.angle_beta   90.00
_cell.angle_gamma   90.00
#
_symmetry.space_group_name_H-M   'P 1'
#
loop_
_entity.id
_entity.type
_entity.pdbx_description
1 polymer ?
#
loop_
_entity_poly.entity_id
_entity_poly.type
_entity_poly.pdbx_seq_one_letter_code
_entity_poly.pdbx_strand_id
1 'polypeptide(L)'
;WEGCGDLYREQFARGGIYAGDLFDRLIVQHMLKGRSGLESFREMYKERPLANAWWNDKRPDMKRINVPTYITGTWTNTMHGMGAIRAWMEVESEDKWLRWHPWQEWYDLWGNEKAKEELFAFFDCFLKGEENGWRSTPKCRMALLRFGKKVPQAIEDIVEEEFPPKRTEYREMFFGAEGKLLAEAPSESTSVGYASADGESVGFTFTFTETTRVMGLPKAVLFMSCPDHDDMDVYVMIQKLDKDGTQMKNLNIPWKGIPVKSFQEFKPEEETEVVLYKGPVGILRASHRAIDESKSMHPHWPYHPREKEEKITPGEVVRVDIGIWALGVEFEAGEGVRVVVSGKSFAVNNFGLDHTLNRGRHVVHLGGEYASRVVLPFV
;
A
#
# COMPACT_ATOMS: atom_id res chain seq x y z
N TRP A 1 15.05 -2.00 10.79
CA TRP A 1 15.03 -1.64 9.36
C TRP A 1 13.89 -2.39 8.67
N GLU A 2 13.44 -1.97 7.49
CA GLU A 2 12.13 -2.33 6.89
C GLU A 2 11.90 -3.86 6.86
N GLY A 3 10.70 -4.32 7.24
CA GLY A 3 10.41 -5.75 7.27
C GLY A 3 8.94 -6.09 7.07
N CYS A 4 8.69 -7.15 6.28
CA CYS A 4 7.38 -7.78 6.16
C CYS A 4 6.97 -8.39 7.51
N GLY A 5 5.69 -8.26 7.87
CA GLY A 5 5.16 -8.79 9.12
C GLY A 5 4.18 -9.95 8.92
N ASP A 6 3.48 -10.06 7.80
CA ASP A 6 2.50 -11.14 7.56
C ASP A 6 2.72 -11.70 6.16
N LEU A 7 3.44 -12.83 6.08
CA LEU A 7 3.77 -13.43 4.79
C LEU A 7 2.52 -13.76 3.98
N TYR A 8 1.41 -14.14 4.61
CA TYR A 8 0.18 -14.45 3.89
C TYR A 8 -0.52 -13.19 3.38
N ARG A 9 -0.80 -12.22 4.26
CA ARG A 9 -1.68 -11.09 3.92
C ARG A 9 -0.96 -9.93 3.24
N GLU A 10 0.33 -9.76 3.49
CA GLU A 10 1.13 -8.64 2.99
C GLU A 10 1.95 -9.03 1.75
N GLN A 11 2.41 -10.28 1.63
CA GLN A 11 3.34 -10.71 0.58
C GLN A 11 2.76 -11.72 -0.43
N PHE A 12 2.35 -12.91 0.02
CA PHE A 12 2.11 -14.05 -0.89
C PHE A 12 0.67 -14.21 -1.35
N ALA A 13 -0.31 -13.78 -0.56
CA ALA A 13 -1.74 -13.94 -0.86
C ALA A 13 -2.51 -12.64 -0.68
N ARG A 14 -1.95 -11.50 -1.11
CA ARG A 14 -2.54 -10.18 -0.90
C ARG A 14 -3.97 -10.10 -1.47
N GLY A 15 -4.92 -9.65 -0.65
CA GLY A 15 -6.34 -9.63 -1.01
C GLY A 15 -7.00 -10.99 -1.16
N GLY A 16 -6.34 -12.11 -0.87
CA GLY A 16 -6.84 -13.45 -1.21
C GLY A 16 -6.46 -13.89 -2.64
N ILE A 17 -5.50 -13.20 -3.25
CA ILE A 17 -4.96 -13.47 -4.59
C ILE A 17 -3.47 -13.74 -4.46
N TYR A 18 -2.95 -14.74 -5.18
CA TYR A 18 -1.51 -15.03 -5.14
C TYR A 18 -0.70 -13.85 -5.70
N ALA A 19 0.35 -13.46 -4.98
CA ALA A 19 1.21 -12.32 -5.31
C ALA A 19 2.71 -12.64 -5.11
N GLY A 20 3.07 -13.93 -5.04
CA GLY A 20 4.42 -14.40 -4.76
C GLY A 20 5.37 -14.49 -5.95
N ASP A 21 5.00 -14.03 -7.15
CA ASP A 21 5.78 -14.32 -8.36
C ASP A 21 7.20 -13.72 -8.36
N LEU A 22 7.40 -12.56 -7.71
CA LEU A 22 8.75 -12.02 -7.46
C LEU A 22 9.60 -13.07 -6.73
N PHE A 23 9.05 -13.66 -5.68
CA PHE A 23 9.77 -14.67 -4.90
C PHE A 23 9.99 -15.94 -5.73
N ASP A 24 8.98 -16.43 -6.43
CA ASP A 24 9.06 -17.66 -7.22
C ASP A 24 10.07 -17.56 -8.37
N ARG A 25 9.99 -16.48 -9.15
CA ARG A 25 10.68 -16.33 -10.43
C ARG A 25 12.02 -15.62 -10.33
N LEU A 26 12.24 -14.84 -9.27
CA LEU A 26 13.52 -14.19 -9.03
C LEU A 26 14.27 -14.87 -7.88
N ILE A 27 13.69 -14.83 -6.67
CA ILE A 27 14.41 -15.18 -5.44
C ILE A 27 14.68 -16.69 -5.35
N VAL A 28 13.65 -17.52 -5.44
CA VAL A 28 13.79 -18.98 -5.37
C VAL A 28 14.56 -19.52 -6.55
N GLN A 29 14.24 -19.06 -7.76
CA GLN A 29 14.87 -19.54 -8.99
C GLN A 29 16.37 -19.24 -9.02
N HIS A 30 16.78 -18.02 -8.66
CA HIS A 30 18.16 -17.55 -8.86
C HIS A 30 19.00 -17.42 -7.59
N MET A 31 18.40 -17.19 -6.42
CA MET A 31 19.14 -16.83 -5.20
C MET A 31 19.14 -17.95 -4.14
N LEU A 32 18.01 -18.63 -3.93
CA LEU A 32 17.90 -19.64 -2.87
C LEU A 32 18.30 -21.04 -3.39
N LYS A 33 19.14 -21.74 -2.63
CA LYS A 33 19.54 -23.14 -2.87
C LYS A 33 19.52 -23.90 -1.56
N GLY A 34 18.76 -25.00 -1.51
CA GLY A 34 18.65 -25.88 -0.35
C GLY A 34 19.33 -27.23 -0.59
N ARG A 35 19.80 -27.87 0.48
CA ARG A 35 20.39 -29.23 0.40
C ARG A 35 19.33 -30.33 0.25
N SER A 36 18.14 -30.11 0.81
CA SER A 36 17.07 -31.12 0.91
C SER A 36 15.70 -30.59 0.45
N GLY A 37 15.69 -29.46 -0.26
CA GLY A 37 14.47 -28.75 -0.67
C GLY A 37 14.29 -27.40 0.05
N LEU A 38 13.23 -26.70 -0.35
CA LEU A 38 12.80 -25.42 0.20
C LEU A 38 11.29 -25.53 0.46
N GLU A 39 10.82 -24.91 1.54
CA GLU A 39 9.40 -24.65 1.74
C GLU A 39 8.86 -23.80 0.57
N SER A 40 7.76 -24.24 -0.05
CA SER A 40 7.18 -23.56 -1.21
C SER A 40 5.85 -22.90 -0.86
N PHE A 41 5.85 -21.58 -0.74
CA PHE A 41 4.62 -20.79 -0.56
C PHE A 41 3.67 -20.94 -1.74
N ARG A 42 4.20 -21.11 -2.96
CA ARG A 42 3.41 -21.33 -4.18
C ARG A 42 2.61 -22.63 -4.12
N GLU A 43 3.29 -23.74 -3.82
CA GLU A 43 2.61 -25.03 -3.76
C GLU A 43 1.66 -25.09 -2.56
N MET A 44 2.05 -24.51 -1.42
CA MET A 44 1.15 -24.40 -0.27
C MET A 44 -0.10 -23.57 -0.60
N TYR A 45 0.01 -22.47 -1.34
CA TYR A 45 -1.14 -21.68 -1.76
C TYR A 45 -2.06 -22.45 -2.71
N LYS A 46 -1.50 -23.22 -3.65
CA LYS A 46 -2.30 -24.06 -4.56
C LYS A 46 -3.10 -25.13 -3.81
N GLU A 47 -2.50 -25.76 -2.81
CA GLU A 47 -3.15 -26.83 -2.03
C GLU A 47 -4.10 -26.27 -0.96
N ARG A 48 -3.71 -25.17 -0.32
CA ARG A 48 -4.35 -24.57 0.85
C ARG A 48 -4.36 -23.03 0.72
N PRO A 49 -5.21 -22.46 -0.16
CA PRO A 49 -5.20 -21.04 -0.48
C PRO A 49 -5.73 -20.14 0.64
N LEU A 50 -6.54 -20.70 1.55
CA LEU A 50 -7.13 -19.99 2.69
C LEU A 50 -6.20 -19.94 3.89
N ALA A 51 -6.35 -18.89 4.69
CA ALA A 51 -5.65 -18.75 5.96
C ALA A 51 -5.92 -19.99 6.83
N ASN A 52 -4.85 -20.53 7.39
CA ASN A 52 -4.89 -21.70 8.24
C ASN A 52 -3.72 -21.61 9.24
N ALA A 53 -3.57 -22.61 10.11
CA ALA A 53 -2.52 -22.63 11.13
C ALA A 53 -1.11 -22.40 10.55
N TRP A 54 -0.80 -22.99 9.39
CA TRP A 54 0.50 -22.85 8.76
C TRP A 54 0.75 -21.43 8.22
N TRP A 55 -0.25 -20.80 7.60
CA TRP A 55 -0.13 -19.41 7.15
C TRP A 55 -0.02 -18.44 8.33
N ASN A 56 -0.86 -18.66 9.34
CA ASN A 56 -0.91 -17.79 10.52
C ASN A 56 0.35 -17.92 11.41
N ASP A 57 1.05 -19.06 11.36
CA ASP A 57 2.37 -19.23 12.00
C ASP A 57 3.43 -18.25 11.45
N LYS A 58 3.29 -17.82 10.18
CA LYS A 58 4.18 -16.86 9.53
C LYS A 58 3.80 -15.40 9.78
N ARG A 59 2.97 -15.14 10.79
CA ARG A 59 2.63 -13.81 11.31
C ARG A 59 3.12 -13.71 12.76
N PRO A 60 4.23 -13.02 13.05
CA PRO A 60 4.75 -12.91 14.39
C PRO A 60 3.82 -12.06 15.27
N ASP A 61 3.79 -12.42 16.54
CA ASP A 61 3.18 -11.63 17.60
C ASP A 61 4.14 -10.51 18.02
N MET A 62 3.96 -9.34 17.40
CA MET A 62 4.84 -8.18 17.60
C MET A 62 4.80 -7.65 19.04
N LYS A 63 3.74 -7.92 19.81
CA LYS A 63 3.62 -7.49 21.21
C LYS A 63 4.63 -8.15 22.12
N ARG A 64 5.19 -9.30 21.71
CA ARG A 64 6.24 -9.99 22.46
C ARG A 64 7.62 -9.36 22.30
N ILE A 65 7.77 -8.37 21.41
CA ILE A 65 9.02 -7.65 21.19
C ILE A 65 9.11 -6.52 22.20
N ASN A 66 10.09 -6.60 23.11
CA ASN A 66 10.29 -5.66 24.23
C ASN A 66 11.73 -5.12 24.31
N VAL A 67 12.47 -5.19 23.20
CA VAL A 67 13.85 -4.68 23.08
C VAL A 67 13.86 -3.30 22.42
N PRO A 68 14.93 -2.50 22.60
CA PRO A 68 15.11 -1.28 21.83
C PRO A 68 14.97 -1.54 20.33
N THR A 69 14.12 -0.77 19.66
CA THR A 69 13.71 -1.05 18.27
C THR A 69 13.75 0.21 17.42
N TYR A 70 14.56 0.19 16.36
CA TYR A 70 14.57 1.23 15.34
C TYR A 70 13.93 0.72 14.04
N ILE A 71 12.72 1.20 13.79
CA ILE A 71 11.87 0.83 12.65
C ILE A 71 12.09 1.86 11.54
N THR A 72 12.30 1.37 10.32
CA THR A 72 12.30 2.21 9.12
C THR A 72 11.24 1.70 8.17
N GLY A 73 10.80 2.57 7.25
CA GLY A 73 9.86 2.22 6.20
C GLY A 73 9.82 3.29 5.12
N THR A 74 9.21 2.95 3.99
CA THR A 74 9.00 3.87 2.86
C THR A 74 7.64 3.64 2.23
N TRP A 75 7.12 4.67 1.58
CA TRP A 75 5.83 4.62 0.87
C TRP A 75 5.88 3.75 -0.39
N THR A 76 7.08 3.45 -0.88
CA THR A 76 7.31 2.92 -2.23
C THR A 76 7.61 1.42 -2.23
N ASN A 77 7.90 0.84 -1.06
CA ASN A 77 8.25 -0.57 -0.91
C ASN A 77 6.99 -1.42 -0.88
N THR A 78 6.88 -2.32 -1.86
CA THR A 78 5.74 -3.19 -2.06
C THR A 78 5.79 -4.49 -1.25
N MET A 79 6.72 -4.64 -0.31
CA MET A 79 6.90 -5.87 0.47
C MET A 79 6.90 -5.61 1.97
N HIS A 80 7.47 -4.50 2.41
CA HIS A 80 7.83 -4.29 3.81
C HIS A 80 7.03 -3.21 4.53
N GLY A 81 6.44 -2.26 3.79
CA GLY A 81 5.83 -1.06 4.38
C GLY A 81 4.75 -1.36 5.44
N MET A 82 3.78 -2.23 5.12
CA MET A 82 2.69 -2.51 6.07
C MET A 82 3.17 -3.29 7.31
N GLY A 83 4.17 -4.17 7.16
CA GLY A 83 4.78 -4.88 8.29
C GLY A 83 5.51 -3.93 9.23
N ALA A 84 6.23 -2.95 8.70
CA ALA A 84 6.87 -1.89 9.49
C ALA A 84 5.86 -1.00 10.23
N ILE A 85 4.75 -0.63 9.58
CA ILE A 85 3.64 0.11 10.24
C ILE A 85 3.06 -0.71 11.38
N ARG A 86 2.79 -2.01 11.15
CA ARG A 86 2.25 -2.87 12.20
C ARG A 86 3.22 -3.04 13.35
N ALA A 87 4.53 -3.17 13.08
CA ALA A 87 5.54 -3.19 14.13
C ALA A 87 5.55 -1.90 14.94
N TRP A 88 5.41 -0.73 14.30
CA TRP A 88 5.28 0.54 15.03
C TRP A 88 4.04 0.56 15.92
N MET A 89 2.91 0.00 15.49
CA MET A 89 1.69 -0.04 16.27
C MET A 89 1.71 -1.09 17.40
N GLU A 90 2.32 -2.25 17.18
CA GLU A 90 2.17 -3.42 18.07
C GLU A 90 3.39 -3.68 18.98
N VAL A 91 4.61 -3.26 18.64
CA VAL A 91 5.80 -3.54 19.46
C VAL A 91 5.73 -2.83 20.82
N GLU A 92 5.89 -3.58 21.91
CA GLU A 92 5.79 -3.09 23.29
C GLU A 92 7.19 -2.78 23.87
N SER A 93 7.82 -1.74 23.31
CA SER A 93 9.11 -1.22 23.79
C SER A 93 9.01 0.29 23.99
N GLU A 94 9.45 0.78 25.15
CA GLU A 94 9.54 2.22 25.43
C GLU A 94 10.61 2.90 24.56
N ASP A 95 11.67 2.16 24.25
CA ASP A 95 12.79 2.54 23.40
C ASP A 95 12.49 2.14 21.94
N LYS A 96 11.45 2.76 21.36
CA LYS A 96 11.02 2.52 19.98
C LYS A 96 11.00 3.80 19.16
N TRP A 97 11.57 3.74 17.96
CA TRP A 97 11.60 4.82 16.98
C TRP A 97 11.08 4.36 15.61
N LEU A 98 10.36 5.24 14.93
CA LEU A 98 9.93 5.12 13.54
C LEU A 98 10.57 6.23 12.71
N ARG A 99 11.24 5.85 11.63
CA ARG A 99 11.66 6.76 10.57
C ARG A 99 11.10 6.31 9.22
N TRP A 100 10.15 7.07 8.71
CA TRP A 100 9.62 6.89 7.36
C TRP A 100 10.39 7.77 6.38
N HIS A 101 11.04 7.16 5.38
CA HIS A 101 11.83 7.87 4.37
C HIS A 101 11.16 7.81 2.99
N PRO A 102 11.50 8.73 2.06
CA PRO A 102 10.92 8.78 0.73
C PRO A 102 11.68 7.91 -0.30
N TRP A 103 12.80 7.32 0.13
CA TRP A 103 13.73 6.64 -0.75
C TRP A 103 13.43 5.15 -0.92
N GLN A 104 14.07 4.56 -1.91
CA GLN A 104 14.21 3.13 -2.10
C GLN A 104 15.04 2.57 -0.94
N GLU A 105 14.60 1.43 -0.44
CA GLU A 105 15.15 0.70 0.70
C GLU A 105 16.69 0.61 0.70
N TRP A 106 17.30 -0.01 -0.31
CA TRP A 106 18.77 -0.18 -0.40
C TRP A 106 19.51 1.14 -0.56
N TYR A 107 18.94 2.11 -1.28
CA TYR A 107 19.52 3.44 -1.34
C TYR A 107 19.52 4.10 0.03
N ASP A 108 18.45 4.01 0.81
CA ASP A 108 18.40 4.54 2.16
C ASP A 108 19.43 3.85 3.07
N LEU A 109 19.59 2.53 2.96
CA LEU A 109 20.55 1.81 3.81
C LEU A 109 22.02 2.09 3.46
N TRP A 110 22.37 2.14 2.17
CA TRP A 110 23.77 2.17 1.74
C TRP A 110 24.19 3.48 1.04
N GLY A 111 23.26 4.14 0.36
CA GLY A 111 23.51 5.34 -0.44
C GLY A 111 23.18 6.66 0.27
N ASN A 112 22.49 6.60 1.41
CA ASN A 112 22.16 7.75 2.25
C ASN A 112 23.06 7.77 3.48
N GLU A 113 24.07 8.65 3.48
CA GLU A 113 25.06 8.74 4.57
C GLU A 113 24.39 9.04 5.92
N LYS A 114 23.39 9.93 5.94
CA LYS A 114 22.64 10.27 7.16
C LYS A 114 21.94 9.06 7.76
N ALA A 115 21.37 8.19 6.93
CA ALA A 115 20.71 6.98 7.40
C ALA A 115 21.66 5.97 8.01
N LYS A 116 22.82 5.80 7.40
CA LYS A 116 23.89 4.96 7.94
C LYS A 116 24.40 5.51 9.29
N GLU A 117 24.62 6.81 9.39
CA GLU A 117 25.07 7.47 10.64
C GLU A 117 24.04 7.31 11.76
N GLU A 118 22.75 7.51 11.48
CA GLU A 118 21.67 7.30 12.46
C GLU A 118 21.60 5.84 12.92
N LEU A 119 21.75 4.87 12.00
CA LEU A 119 21.76 3.45 12.36
C LEU A 119 22.92 3.10 13.29
N PHE A 120 24.11 3.65 13.04
CA PHE A 120 25.26 3.48 13.94
C PHE A 120 25.05 4.16 15.27
N ALA A 121 24.48 5.37 15.31
CA ALA A 121 24.16 6.04 16.57
C ALA A 121 23.17 5.22 17.42
N PHE A 122 22.14 4.63 16.80
CA PHE A 122 21.25 3.69 17.50
C PHE A 122 22.01 2.50 18.09
N PHE A 123 22.83 1.82 17.28
CA PHE A 123 23.60 0.67 17.76
C PHE A 123 24.62 1.03 18.83
N ASP A 124 25.35 2.14 18.70
CA ASP A 124 26.33 2.58 19.68
C ASP A 124 25.64 2.92 21.02
N CYS A 125 24.45 3.52 20.99
CA CYS A 125 23.69 3.80 22.20
C CYS A 125 23.29 2.52 22.96
N PHE A 126 22.80 1.49 22.26
CA PHE A 126 22.21 0.31 22.91
C PHE A 126 23.13 -0.91 23.03
N LEU A 127 24.09 -1.07 22.11
CA LEU A 127 25.03 -2.20 22.12
C LEU A 127 26.35 -1.87 22.83
N LYS A 128 26.77 -0.59 22.81
CA LYS A 128 27.99 -0.13 23.50
C LYS A 128 27.69 0.69 24.75
N GLY A 129 26.47 1.19 24.92
CA GLY A 129 26.09 2.05 26.05
C GLY A 129 26.61 3.48 25.92
N GLU A 130 26.90 3.95 24.70
CA GLU A 130 27.43 5.30 24.48
C GLU A 130 26.35 6.38 24.66
N GLU A 131 26.70 7.47 25.35
CA GLU A 131 25.85 8.67 25.47
C GLU A 131 26.02 9.60 24.25
N ASN A 132 25.62 9.10 23.07
CA ASN A 132 25.79 9.81 21.79
C ASN A 132 24.60 10.71 21.40
N GLY A 133 23.64 10.93 22.31
CA GLY A 133 22.46 11.76 22.08
C GLY A 133 21.29 11.05 21.36
N TRP A 134 21.42 9.78 20.97
CA TRP A 134 20.36 9.04 20.25
C TRP A 134 18.99 9.10 20.94
N ARG A 135 18.95 9.02 22.27
CA ARG A 135 17.71 9.04 23.05
C ARG A 135 16.91 10.35 22.91
N SER A 136 17.52 11.41 22.43
CA SER A 136 16.86 12.69 22.12
C SER A 136 16.27 12.74 20.70
N THR A 137 16.53 11.74 19.86
CA THR A 137 15.93 11.61 18.52
C THR A 137 14.40 11.55 18.64
N PRO A 138 13.65 12.34 17.86
CA PRO A 138 12.19 12.23 17.83
C PRO A 138 11.73 10.80 17.50
N LYS A 139 10.78 10.27 18.28
CA LYS A 139 10.33 8.88 18.17
C LYS A 139 9.61 8.57 16.87
N CYS A 140 8.93 9.54 16.26
CA CYS A 140 8.25 9.35 14.98
C CYS A 140 8.63 10.48 14.02
N ARG A 141 9.28 10.11 12.90
CA ARG A 141 9.68 11.01 11.83
C ARG A 141 9.15 10.48 10.52
N MET A 142 8.40 11.31 9.80
CA MET A 142 7.73 10.96 8.56
C MET A 142 8.33 11.68 7.35
N ALA A 143 7.97 11.22 6.16
CA ALA A 143 8.31 11.88 4.91
C ALA A 143 7.08 12.00 4.00
N LEU A 144 7.11 12.94 3.06
CA LEU A 144 6.09 13.11 2.02
C LEU A 144 6.73 13.04 0.64
N LEU A 145 6.14 12.24 -0.24
CA LEU A 145 6.48 12.24 -1.65
C LEU A 145 5.85 13.45 -2.34
N ARG A 146 6.58 14.08 -3.25
CA ARG A 146 6.07 15.19 -4.07
C ARG A 146 5.81 14.80 -5.52
N PHE A 147 6.32 13.64 -5.95
CA PHE A 147 6.27 13.12 -7.33
C PHE A 147 6.93 14.06 -8.34
N GLY A 148 7.13 13.60 -9.58
CA GLY A 148 7.70 14.45 -10.62
C GLY A 148 9.18 14.76 -10.41
N LYS A 149 9.58 15.96 -10.82
CA LYS A 149 10.95 16.50 -10.70
C LYS A 149 11.05 17.67 -9.72
N LYS A 150 10.22 17.68 -8.68
CA LYS A 150 10.21 18.79 -7.72
C LYS A 150 11.52 18.87 -6.96
N VAL A 151 11.88 20.09 -6.54
CA VAL A 151 13.03 20.35 -5.68
C VAL A 151 12.51 21.06 -4.41
N PRO A 152 12.74 20.52 -3.21
CA PRO A 152 13.27 19.16 -2.94
C PRO A 152 12.34 18.06 -3.49
N GLN A 153 12.88 16.86 -3.76
CA GLN A 153 12.14 15.71 -4.34
C GLN A 153 11.09 15.14 -3.38
N ALA A 154 11.36 15.27 -2.08
CA ALA A 154 10.50 14.87 -0.99
C ALA A 154 10.67 15.83 0.18
N ILE A 155 9.75 15.75 1.13
CA ILE A 155 9.86 16.44 2.43
C ILE A 155 10.19 15.36 3.45
N GLU A 156 11.26 15.52 4.21
CA GLU A 156 11.79 14.52 5.14
C GLU A 156 11.79 15.06 6.57
N ASP A 157 11.99 14.17 7.56
CA ASP A 157 12.10 14.49 8.98
C ASP A 157 10.92 15.30 9.55
N ILE A 158 9.71 15.05 9.05
CA ILE A 158 8.49 15.62 9.62
C ILE A 158 8.24 14.93 10.95
N VAL A 159 8.49 15.65 12.05
CA VAL A 159 8.29 15.11 13.40
C VAL A 159 6.80 15.02 13.72
N GLU A 160 6.37 13.84 14.15
CA GLU A 160 5.00 13.57 14.62
C GLU A 160 5.05 12.90 16.00
N GLU A 161 3.93 12.94 16.74
CA GLU A 161 3.80 12.20 18.00
C GLU A 161 3.64 10.69 17.75
N GLU A 162 2.91 10.33 16.69
CA GLU A 162 2.51 8.97 16.37
C GLU A 162 2.24 8.80 14.86
N PHE A 163 1.97 7.56 14.44
CA PHE A 163 1.56 7.24 13.08
C PHE A 163 0.30 6.34 13.10
N PRO A 164 -0.75 6.66 12.33
CA PRO A 164 -0.95 7.91 11.57
C PRO A 164 -0.85 9.15 12.46
N PRO A 165 -0.51 10.34 11.91
CA PRO A 165 -0.44 11.55 12.71
C PRO A 165 -1.72 11.79 13.51
N LYS A 166 -1.58 12.24 14.76
CA LYS A 166 -2.74 12.54 15.63
C LYS A 166 -3.70 13.57 15.05
N ARG A 167 -3.18 14.49 14.24
CA ARG A 167 -3.96 15.52 13.54
C ARG A 167 -4.60 15.04 12.25
N THR A 168 -4.52 13.75 11.91
CA THR A 168 -5.12 13.22 10.69
C THR A 168 -6.63 13.39 10.69
N GLU A 169 -7.13 14.07 9.67
CA GLU A 169 -8.55 14.18 9.36
C GLU A 169 -8.92 13.16 8.27
N TYR A 170 -9.63 12.11 8.66
CA TYR A 170 -10.15 11.13 7.72
C TYR A 170 -11.40 11.67 7.02
N ARG A 171 -11.26 12.00 5.74
CA ARG A 171 -12.36 12.53 4.93
C ARG A 171 -12.87 11.47 3.97
N GLU A 172 -14.18 11.24 3.98
CA GLU A 172 -14.85 10.43 2.97
C GLU A 172 -14.99 11.23 1.67
N MET A 173 -14.63 10.61 0.55
CA MET A 173 -14.80 11.17 -0.79
C MET A 173 -15.56 10.16 -1.64
N PHE A 174 -16.80 10.51 -1.96
CA PHE A 174 -17.77 9.67 -2.63
C PHE A 174 -17.55 9.64 -4.13
N PHE A 175 -17.80 8.48 -4.74
CA PHE A 175 -17.66 8.30 -6.17
C PHE A 175 -18.92 8.85 -6.86
N GLY A 176 -18.73 9.80 -7.76
CA GLY A 176 -19.80 10.50 -8.49
C GLY A 176 -19.82 10.19 -9.98
N ALA A 177 -20.89 10.62 -10.63
CA ALA A 177 -21.02 10.58 -12.09
C ALA A 177 -19.87 11.35 -12.78
N GLU A 178 -19.62 11.04 -14.05
CA GLU A 178 -18.56 11.66 -14.87
C GLU A 178 -17.14 11.49 -14.29
N GLY A 179 -16.93 10.49 -13.42
CA GLY A 179 -15.60 10.21 -12.86
C GLY A 179 -15.11 11.26 -11.87
N LYS A 180 -16.02 11.85 -11.08
CA LYS A 180 -15.70 12.84 -10.04
C LYS A 180 -15.65 12.19 -8.65
N LEU A 181 -14.76 12.68 -7.79
CA LEU A 181 -14.82 12.46 -6.35
C LEU A 181 -15.53 13.64 -5.69
N LEU A 182 -16.48 13.36 -4.82
CA LEU A 182 -17.38 14.34 -4.21
C LEU A 182 -17.24 14.32 -2.68
N ALA A 183 -17.38 15.48 -2.03
CA ALA A 183 -17.33 15.58 -0.58
C ALA A 183 -18.59 15.01 0.12
N GLU A 184 -19.70 14.94 -0.62
CA GLU A 184 -20.99 14.43 -0.14
C GLU A 184 -21.47 13.30 -1.05
N ALA A 185 -22.22 12.37 -0.46
CA ALA A 185 -22.81 11.26 -1.21
C ALA A 185 -23.87 11.77 -2.19
N PRO A 186 -23.83 11.37 -3.48
CA PRO A 186 -24.93 11.64 -4.41
C PRO A 186 -26.25 11.04 -3.89
N SER A 187 -27.34 11.79 -3.98
CA SER A 187 -28.68 11.29 -3.62
C SER A 187 -29.21 10.29 -4.65
N GLU A 188 -28.91 10.51 -5.93
CA GLU A 188 -29.31 9.64 -7.03
C GLU A 188 -28.42 8.40 -7.11
N SER A 189 -29.07 7.24 -7.20
CA SER A 189 -28.38 5.97 -7.41
C SER A 189 -28.06 5.79 -8.90
N THR A 190 -26.79 5.56 -9.21
CA THR A 190 -26.33 5.19 -10.55
C THR A 190 -25.20 4.15 -10.45
N SER A 191 -24.67 3.70 -11.57
CA SER A 191 -23.53 2.78 -11.57
C SER A 191 -22.65 2.98 -12.80
N VAL A 192 -21.40 2.58 -12.66
CA VAL A 192 -20.44 2.51 -13.77
C VAL A 192 -19.77 1.15 -13.72
N GLY A 193 -19.42 0.58 -14.87
CA GLY A 193 -18.77 -0.72 -14.89
C GLY A 193 -17.72 -0.80 -15.97
N TYR A 194 -16.88 -1.81 -15.85
CA TYR A 194 -15.71 -2.05 -16.67
C TYR A 194 -15.53 -3.55 -16.92
N ALA A 195 -14.92 -3.91 -18.05
CA ALA A 195 -14.51 -5.28 -18.35
C ALA A 195 -13.38 -5.70 -17.40
N SER A 196 -13.67 -6.64 -16.50
CA SER A 196 -12.79 -6.98 -15.37
C SER A 196 -11.52 -7.74 -15.78
N ALA A 197 -11.55 -8.44 -16.90
CA ALA A 197 -10.44 -9.27 -17.40
C ALA A 197 -9.57 -8.57 -18.45
N ASP A 198 -10.01 -7.44 -19.01
CA ASP A 198 -9.40 -6.84 -20.22
C ASP A 198 -8.57 -5.57 -19.94
N GLY A 199 -8.30 -5.29 -18.66
CA GLY A 199 -7.52 -4.12 -18.25
C GLY A 199 -8.30 -2.80 -18.34
N GLU A 200 -9.63 -2.84 -18.52
CA GLU A 200 -10.47 -1.67 -18.34
C GLU A 200 -10.52 -1.26 -16.86
N SER A 201 -10.86 0.00 -16.63
CA SER A 201 -10.98 0.57 -15.29
C SER A 201 -11.90 1.77 -15.25
N VAL A 202 -12.32 2.14 -14.05
CA VAL A 202 -13.08 3.37 -13.80
C VAL A 202 -12.29 4.25 -12.84
N GLY A 203 -12.22 5.55 -13.13
CA GLY A 203 -11.45 6.52 -12.36
C GLY A 203 -12.32 7.65 -11.83
N PHE A 204 -12.07 8.06 -10.58
CA PHE A 204 -12.74 9.17 -9.92
C PHE A 204 -11.71 10.19 -9.46
N THR A 205 -11.86 11.47 -9.85
CA THR A 205 -10.85 12.50 -9.65
C THR A 205 -11.35 13.64 -8.76
N PHE A 206 -10.48 14.12 -7.86
CA PHE A 206 -10.63 15.40 -7.15
C PHE A 206 -9.38 16.26 -7.40
N THR A 207 -9.58 17.55 -7.65
CA THR A 207 -8.49 18.51 -7.87
C THR A 207 -8.37 19.43 -6.66
N PHE A 208 -7.17 19.53 -6.10
CA PHE A 208 -6.91 20.37 -4.93
C PHE A 208 -6.82 21.85 -5.33
N THR A 209 -7.45 22.72 -4.56
CA THR A 209 -7.40 24.18 -4.78
C THR A 209 -6.23 24.85 -4.07
N GLU A 210 -5.63 24.16 -3.11
CA GLU A 210 -4.49 24.61 -2.32
C GLU A 210 -3.51 23.45 -2.07
N THR A 211 -2.29 23.76 -1.64
CA THR A 211 -1.31 22.72 -1.30
C THR A 211 -1.84 21.89 -0.13
N THR A 212 -2.04 20.60 -0.37
CA THR A 212 -2.70 19.66 0.55
C THR A 212 -1.82 18.44 0.77
N ARG A 213 -1.78 17.93 2.00
CA ARG A 213 -1.03 16.73 2.36
C ARG A 213 -1.97 15.61 2.75
N VAL A 214 -1.70 14.43 2.22
CA VAL A 214 -2.43 13.20 2.56
C VAL A 214 -1.41 12.20 3.07
N MET A 215 -1.49 11.84 4.35
CA MET A 215 -0.54 10.93 5.00
C MET A 215 -1.22 10.03 6.03
N GLY A 216 -1.12 8.71 5.84
CA GLY A 216 -1.69 7.73 6.74
C GLY A 216 -2.23 6.49 6.01
N LEU A 217 -3.24 5.86 6.61
CA LEU A 217 -3.88 4.63 6.13
C LEU A 217 -5.21 4.91 5.39
N PRO A 218 -5.25 4.89 4.05
CA PRO A 218 -6.48 5.03 3.29
C PRO A 218 -7.31 3.73 3.24
N LYS A 219 -8.63 3.88 3.01
CA LYS A 219 -9.56 2.75 2.82
C LYS A 219 -10.52 3.05 1.68
N ALA A 220 -10.85 2.07 0.84
CA ALA A 220 -12.01 2.15 -0.04
C ALA A 220 -13.18 1.36 0.55
N VAL A 221 -14.39 1.89 0.45
CA VAL A 221 -15.64 1.19 0.74
C VAL A 221 -16.43 1.18 -0.56
N LEU A 222 -16.48 0.03 -1.22
CA LEU A 222 -17.10 -0.12 -2.53
C LEU A 222 -18.36 -0.96 -2.43
N PHE A 223 -19.40 -0.54 -3.12
CA PHE A 223 -20.59 -1.35 -3.37
C PHE A 223 -20.51 -1.84 -4.81
N MET A 224 -20.34 -3.15 -4.98
CA MET A 224 -20.02 -3.74 -6.27
C MET A 224 -20.87 -4.96 -6.57
N SER A 225 -21.13 -5.22 -7.84
CA SER A 225 -21.79 -6.43 -8.33
C SER A 225 -21.10 -6.95 -9.59
N CYS A 226 -21.19 -8.25 -9.83
CA CYS A 226 -20.80 -8.87 -11.09
C CYS A 226 -21.94 -9.78 -11.59
N PRO A 227 -22.57 -9.48 -12.75
CA PRO A 227 -23.64 -10.33 -13.28
C PRO A 227 -23.11 -11.62 -13.93
N ASP A 228 -21.84 -11.68 -14.28
CA ASP A 228 -21.25 -12.74 -15.10
C ASP A 228 -20.46 -13.79 -14.30
N HIS A 229 -20.25 -13.56 -12.99
CA HIS A 229 -19.44 -14.42 -12.13
C HIS A 229 -19.89 -14.37 -10.66
N ASP A 230 -19.43 -15.33 -9.87
CA ASP A 230 -19.73 -15.49 -8.44
C ASP A 230 -18.61 -14.94 -7.52
N ASP A 231 -17.67 -14.19 -8.08
CA ASP A 231 -16.58 -13.55 -7.35
C ASP A 231 -16.04 -12.32 -8.11
N MET A 232 -15.25 -11.50 -7.43
CA MET A 232 -14.61 -10.31 -8.01
C MET A 232 -13.23 -10.08 -7.38
N ASP A 233 -12.17 -10.10 -8.18
CA ASP A 233 -10.86 -9.58 -7.81
C ASP A 233 -10.82 -8.07 -8.09
N VAL A 234 -10.79 -7.28 -7.02
CA VAL A 234 -10.88 -5.82 -7.09
C VAL A 234 -9.57 -5.18 -6.66
N TYR A 235 -9.07 -4.30 -7.52
CA TYR A 235 -7.89 -3.49 -7.28
C TYR A 235 -8.32 -2.03 -7.18
N VAL A 236 -7.78 -1.31 -6.19
CA VAL A 236 -7.99 0.12 -6.01
C VAL A 236 -6.66 0.82 -5.96
N MET A 237 -6.42 1.77 -6.84
CA MET A 237 -5.17 2.53 -6.90
C MET A 237 -5.43 4.01 -6.64
N ILE A 238 -4.60 4.64 -5.80
CA ILE A 238 -4.59 6.10 -5.64
C ILE A 238 -3.46 6.65 -6.50
N GLN A 239 -3.81 7.53 -7.43
CA GLN A 239 -2.88 8.17 -8.37
C GLN A 239 -2.77 9.66 -8.05
N LYS A 240 -1.56 10.19 -8.17
CA LYS A 240 -1.33 11.63 -8.21
C LYS A 240 -1.32 12.12 -9.65
N LEU A 241 -2.06 13.18 -9.94
CA LEU A 241 -2.14 13.83 -11.23
C LEU A 241 -1.46 15.19 -11.20
N ASP A 242 -0.84 15.59 -12.30
CA ASP A 242 -0.43 16.98 -12.51
C ASP A 242 -1.63 17.87 -12.87
N LYS A 243 -1.35 19.15 -13.13
CA LYS A 243 -2.37 20.17 -13.43
C LYS A 243 -3.12 19.93 -14.75
N ASP A 244 -2.54 19.13 -15.63
CA ASP A 244 -3.13 18.77 -16.93
C ASP A 244 -3.91 17.44 -16.83
N GLY A 245 -4.01 16.85 -15.64
CA GLY A 245 -4.72 15.61 -15.38
C GLY A 245 -3.94 14.34 -15.76
N THR A 246 -2.64 14.46 -16.02
CA THR A 246 -1.76 13.34 -16.36
C THR A 246 -1.21 12.68 -15.10
N GLN A 247 -1.19 11.34 -15.07
CA GLN A 247 -0.64 10.62 -13.93
C GLN A 247 0.86 10.88 -13.77
N MET A 248 1.25 11.33 -12.59
CA MET A 248 2.65 11.54 -12.22
C MET A 248 3.28 10.24 -11.72
N LYS A 249 4.60 10.14 -11.88
CA LYS A 249 5.44 9.09 -11.28
C LYS A 249 6.33 9.69 -10.19
N ASN A 250 6.69 8.88 -9.20
CA ASN A 250 7.72 9.18 -8.21
C ASN A 250 8.99 8.38 -8.55
N LEU A 251 10.14 9.03 -8.44
CA LEU A 251 11.44 8.36 -8.50
C LEU A 251 11.84 7.99 -7.06
N ASN A 252 12.16 6.72 -6.82
CA ASN A 252 12.46 6.22 -5.48
C ASN A 252 13.91 6.46 -5.07
N ILE A 253 14.77 6.85 -6.00
CA ILE A 253 16.16 7.27 -5.73
C ILE A 253 16.37 8.74 -6.12
N PRO A 254 17.41 9.42 -5.63
CA PRO A 254 17.65 10.80 -6.02
C PRO A 254 17.99 10.93 -7.51
N TRP A 255 17.46 11.96 -8.17
CA TRP A 255 17.80 12.30 -9.57
C TRP A 255 19.30 12.44 -9.83
N LYS A 256 20.08 12.88 -8.84
CA LYS A 256 21.54 13.00 -8.95
C LYS A 256 22.26 11.66 -9.09
N GLY A 257 21.63 10.57 -8.66
CA GLY A 257 22.23 9.22 -8.58
C GLY A 257 21.85 8.30 -9.74
N ILE A 258 21.12 8.78 -10.74
CA ILE A 258 20.65 7.97 -11.87
C ILE A 258 21.06 8.58 -13.23
N PRO A 259 21.40 7.75 -14.24
CA PRO A 259 21.83 8.23 -15.56
C PRO A 259 20.75 9.04 -16.29
N VAL A 260 19.50 8.59 -16.25
CA VAL A 260 18.37 9.27 -16.93
C VAL A 260 18.03 10.61 -16.27
N LYS A 261 17.58 11.57 -17.08
CA LYS A 261 17.23 12.93 -16.64
C LYS A 261 15.75 13.21 -16.68
N SER A 262 14.92 12.28 -17.17
CA SER A 262 13.46 12.40 -17.19
C SER A 262 12.76 11.05 -17.10
N PHE A 263 11.47 11.06 -16.72
CA PHE A 263 10.68 9.83 -16.72
C PHE A 263 10.48 9.25 -18.13
N GLN A 264 10.54 10.10 -19.16
CA GLN A 264 10.40 9.73 -20.56
C GLN A 264 11.63 9.03 -21.14
N GLU A 265 12.79 9.17 -20.49
CA GLU A 265 14.04 8.50 -20.90
C GLU A 265 14.13 7.05 -20.42
N PHE A 266 13.29 6.63 -19.47
CA PHE A 266 13.26 5.23 -19.03
C PHE A 266 12.80 4.32 -20.16
N LYS A 267 13.55 3.25 -20.38
CA LYS A 267 13.08 2.14 -21.19
C LYS A 267 12.07 1.30 -20.40
N PRO A 268 11.15 0.58 -21.06
CA PRO A 268 10.17 -0.25 -20.37
C PRO A 268 10.78 -1.23 -19.35
N GLU A 269 11.93 -1.82 -19.65
CA GLU A 269 12.66 -2.74 -18.76
C GLU A 269 13.32 -2.06 -17.55
N GLU A 270 13.52 -0.73 -17.60
CA GLU A 270 14.08 0.08 -16.52
C GLU A 270 12.99 0.63 -15.59
N GLU A 271 11.72 0.62 -16.02
CA GLU A 271 10.56 1.01 -15.21
C GLU A 271 10.23 -0.07 -14.17
N THR A 272 11.10 -0.21 -13.17
CA THR A 272 10.94 -1.21 -12.11
C THR A 272 10.29 -0.66 -10.86
N GLU A 273 9.59 -1.51 -10.08
CA GLU A 273 8.97 -1.13 -8.80
C GLU A 273 10.01 -0.64 -7.77
N VAL A 274 11.27 -1.08 -7.94
CA VAL A 274 12.42 -0.60 -7.18
C VAL A 274 12.69 0.88 -7.46
N VAL A 275 12.62 1.30 -8.72
CA VAL A 275 13.04 2.64 -9.15
C VAL A 275 11.87 3.62 -9.23
N LEU A 276 10.68 3.15 -9.61
CA LEU A 276 9.51 3.98 -9.87
C LEU A 276 8.33 3.58 -9.01
N TYR A 277 7.61 4.59 -8.55
CA TYR A 277 6.36 4.42 -7.81
C TYR A 277 5.24 5.24 -8.45
N LYS A 278 4.05 4.64 -8.56
CA LYS A 278 2.87 5.26 -9.20
C LYS A 278 1.74 5.57 -8.22
N GLY A 279 1.88 5.17 -6.95
CA GLY A 279 0.88 5.32 -5.90
C GLY A 279 0.48 3.99 -5.25
N PRO A 280 -0.22 4.04 -4.11
CA PRO A 280 -0.53 2.86 -3.33
C PRO A 280 -1.67 2.06 -3.97
N VAL A 281 -1.73 0.78 -3.62
CA VAL A 281 -2.77 -0.13 -4.10
C VAL A 281 -3.50 -0.77 -2.91
N GLY A 282 -4.79 -1.02 -3.07
CA GLY A 282 -5.58 -1.95 -2.26
C GLY A 282 -6.03 -3.10 -3.16
N ILE A 283 -6.13 -4.31 -2.60
CA ILE A 283 -6.50 -5.51 -3.36
C ILE A 283 -7.41 -6.36 -2.48
N LEU A 284 -8.52 -6.84 -3.03
CA LEU A 284 -9.40 -7.79 -2.38
C LEU A 284 -10.16 -8.65 -3.38
N ARG A 285 -10.12 -9.96 -3.19
CA ARG A 285 -11.09 -10.92 -3.73
C ARG A 285 -12.37 -10.80 -2.89
N ALA A 286 -13.48 -10.48 -3.53
CA ALA A 286 -14.71 -10.12 -2.83
C ALA A 286 -15.32 -11.28 -2.04
N SER A 287 -15.06 -12.55 -2.38
CA SER A 287 -15.42 -13.68 -1.52
C SER A 287 -14.63 -13.75 -0.21
N HIS A 288 -13.54 -13.00 -0.07
CA HIS A 288 -12.72 -12.89 1.14
C HIS A 288 -13.07 -11.64 1.96
N ARG A 289 -14.21 -10.98 1.68
CA ARG A 289 -14.63 -9.69 2.27
C ARG A 289 -14.93 -9.68 3.77
N ALA A 290 -15.01 -10.83 4.43
CA ALA A 290 -15.24 -10.89 5.87
C ALA A 290 -14.21 -10.05 6.64
N ILE A 291 -14.63 -9.38 7.71
CA ILE A 291 -13.79 -8.51 8.54
C ILE A 291 -13.89 -8.99 9.99
N ASP A 292 -12.73 -9.11 10.65
CA ASP A 292 -12.65 -9.29 12.10
C ASP A 292 -12.08 -7.99 12.71
N GLU A 293 -13.00 -7.11 13.14
CA GLU A 293 -12.64 -5.77 13.64
C GLU A 293 -11.77 -5.82 14.90
N SER A 294 -11.81 -6.92 15.67
CA SER A 294 -10.96 -7.09 16.85
C SER A 294 -9.48 -7.25 16.53
N LYS A 295 -9.16 -7.58 15.26
CA LYS A 295 -7.81 -7.76 14.74
C LYS A 295 -7.38 -6.66 13.77
N SER A 296 -8.29 -5.75 13.40
CA SER A 296 -7.96 -4.57 12.60
C SER A 296 -6.93 -3.72 13.36
N MET A 297 -5.74 -3.50 12.79
CA MET A 297 -4.73 -2.65 13.41
C MET A 297 -5.13 -1.16 13.43
N HIS A 298 -6.12 -0.80 12.60
CA HIS A 298 -6.64 0.56 12.47
C HIS A 298 -8.07 0.53 11.86
N PRO A 299 -8.99 1.46 12.19
CA PRO A 299 -10.34 1.51 11.59
C PRO A 299 -10.37 1.65 10.06
N HIS A 300 -9.28 2.18 9.48
CA HIS A 300 -9.09 2.31 8.03
C HIS A 300 -8.17 1.24 7.44
N TRP A 301 -7.86 0.18 8.19
CA TRP A 301 -7.12 -0.98 7.72
C TRP A 301 -7.79 -2.28 8.21
N PRO A 302 -8.83 -2.75 7.50
CA PRO A 302 -9.64 -3.88 7.94
C PRO A 302 -8.81 -5.17 7.94
N TYR A 303 -8.94 -5.97 9.00
CA TYR A 303 -8.39 -7.31 9.02
C TYR A 303 -9.35 -8.30 8.36
N HIS A 304 -8.94 -8.84 7.21
CA HIS A 304 -9.64 -9.94 6.56
C HIS A 304 -9.07 -11.28 7.05
N PRO A 305 -9.87 -12.13 7.74
CA PRO A 305 -9.39 -13.41 8.27
C PRO A 305 -8.99 -14.38 7.16
N ARG A 306 -9.79 -14.43 6.09
CA ARG A 306 -9.61 -15.32 4.92
C ARG A 306 -9.59 -16.82 5.26
N GLU A 307 -10.36 -17.21 6.27
CA GLU A 307 -10.51 -18.60 6.72
C GLU A 307 -11.58 -19.36 5.91
N LYS A 308 -12.43 -18.63 5.19
CA LYS A 308 -13.49 -19.16 4.31
C LYS A 308 -13.72 -18.22 3.14
N GLU A 309 -14.31 -18.75 2.07
CA GLU A 309 -14.82 -17.97 0.94
C GLU A 309 -16.34 -17.83 1.06
N GLU A 310 -16.84 -16.60 0.93
CA GLU A 310 -18.26 -16.28 0.83
C GLU A 310 -18.55 -15.86 -0.61
N LYS A 311 -18.82 -16.82 -1.50
CA LYS A 311 -19.15 -16.52 -2.91
C LYS A 311 -20.34 -15.56 -3.02
N ILE A 312 -20.41 -14.86 -4.14
CA ILE A 312 -21.37 -13.79 -4.40
C ILE A 312 -22.40 -14.33 -5.37
N THR A 313 -23.68 -14.06 -5.14
CA THR A 313 -24.70 -14.39 -6.13
C THR A 313 -24.51 -13.49 -7.35
N PRO A 314 -24.41 -14.01 -8.59
CA PRO A 314 -24.26 -13.15 -9.76
C PRO A 314 -25.34 -12.05 -9.82
N GLY A 315 -24.89 -10.80 -9.96
CA GLY A 315 -25.74 -9.60 -9.98
C GLY A 315 -26.06 -8.99 -8.62
N GLU A 316 -25.77 -9.68 -7.52
CA GLU A 316 -25.95 -9.15 -6.15
C GLU A 316 -24.96 -8.03 -5.85
N VAL A 317 -25.46 -6.94 -5.25
CA VAL A 317 -24.61 -5.84 -4.77
C VAL A 317 -24.05 -6.21 -3.41
N VAL A 318 -22.73 -6.30 -3.33
CA VAL A 318 -22.00 -6.56 -2.09
C VAL A 318 -21.14 -5.38 -1.69
N ARG A 319 -21.02 -5.16 -0.38
CA ARG A 319 -20.08 -4.20 0.20
C ARG A 319 -18.70 -4.84 0.34
N VAL A 320 -17.68 -4.13 -0.13
CA VAL A 320 -16.28 -4.56 -0.14
C VAL A 320 -15.42 -3.44 0.45
N ASP A 321 -14.93 -3.64 1.67
CA ASP A 321 -14.02 -2.70 2.35
C ASP A 321 -12.58 -3.11 2.05
N ILE A 322 -11.83 -2.27 1.34
CA ILE A 322 -10.47 -2.56 0.87
C ILE A 322 -9.50 -1.61 1.55
N GLY A 323 -8.62 -2.15 2.39
CA GLY A 323 -7.44 -1.43 2.86
C GLY A 323 -6.51 -1.11 1.69
N ILE A 324 -6.19 0.17 1.49
CA ILE A 324 -5.20 0.62 0.51
C ILE A 324 -3.90 0.91 1.26
N TRP A 325 -2.75 0.48 0.74
CA TRP A 325 -1.48 0.69 1.44
C TRP A 325 -1.25 2.16 1.80
N ALA A 326 -0.54 2.35 2.90
CA ALA A 326 -0.28 3.67 3.43
C ALA A 326 0.39 4.58 2.39
N LEU A 327 0.06 5.87 2.45
CA LEU A 327 0.69 6.88 1.61
C LEU A 327 1.10 8.08 2.44
N GLY A 328 2.05 8.83 1.91
CA GLY A 328 2.41 10.18 2.34
C GLY A 328 2.75 10.99 1.10
N VAL A 329 1.82 11.85 0.68
CA VAL A 329 1.92 12.61 -0.58
C VAL A 329 1.49 14.05 -0.33
N GLU A 330 2.29 15.00 -0.83
CA GLU A 330 1.91 16.41 -0.95
C GLU A 330 1.36 16.65 -2.36
N PHE A 331 0.21 17.30 -2.47
CA PHE A 331 -0.41 17.77 -3.71
C PHE A 331 -0.37 19.29 -3.73
N GLU A 332 0.12 19.92 -4.78
CA GLU A 332 0.08 21.38 -4.96
C GLU A 332 -1.27 21.82 -5.52
N ALA A 333 -1.59 23.11 -5.37
CA ALA A 333 -2.78 23.70 -5.96
C ALA A 333 -2.85 23.42 -7.48
N GLY A 334 -3.98 22.87 -7.92
CA GLY A 334 -4.26 22.43 -9.29
C GLY A 334 -3.88 20.97 -9.59
N GLU A 335 -3.11 20.30 -8.73
CA GLU A 335 -2.86 18.86 -8.86
C GLU A 335 -4.08 18.05 -8.41
N GLY A 336 -4.18 16.81 -8.88
CA GLY A 336 -5.32 15.94 -8.62
C GLY A 336 -4.97 14.66 -7.88
N VAL A 337 -5.94 14.13 -7.14
CA VAL A 337 -5.96 12.72 -6.72
C VAL A 337 -6.98 11.98 -7.58
N ARG A 338 -6.59 10.84 -8.14
CA ARG A 338 -7.50 9.93 -8.86
C ARG A 338 -7.53 8.57 -8.18
N VAL A 339 -8.72 8.10 -7.84
CA VAL A 339 -8.95 6.73 -7.38
C VAL A 339 -9.41 5.90 -8.57
N VAL A 340 -8.65 4.86 -8.89
CA VAL A 340 -8.94 3.93 -9.99
C VAL A 340 -9.40 2.61 -9.41
N VAL A 341 -10.55 2.11 -9.86
CA VAL A 341 -11.06 0.76 -9.57
C VAL A 341 -10.94 -0.08 -10.82
N SER A 342 -10.37 -1.28 -10.68
CA SER A 342 -10.06 -2.16 -11.79
C SER A 342 -10.05 -3.64 -11.40
N GLY A 343 -10.02 -4.51 -12.41
CA GLY A 343 -9.89 -5.96 -12.20
C GLY A 343 -8.43 -6.46 -12.19
N LYS A 344 -7.46 -5.56 -12.38
CA LYS A 344 -6.02 -5.82 -12.38
C LYS A 344 -5.25 -4.63 -11.79
N SER A 345 -4.02 -4.85 -11.34
CA SER A 345 -3.15 -3.78 -10.84
C SER A 345 -2.54 -2.95 -11.98
N PHE A 346 -2.52 -1.62 -11.82
CA PHE A 346 -1.77 -0.69 -12.68
C PHE A 346 -0.50 -0.13 -12.01
N ALA A 347 -0.13 -0.66 -10.85
CA ALA A 347 1.15 -0.34 -10.24
C ALA A 347 2.31 -0.81 -11.13
N VAL A 348 3.50 -0.26 -10.88
CA VAL A 348 4.72 -0.82 -11.46
C VAL A 348 4.91 -2.20 -10.83
N ASN A 349 4.93 -3.25 -11.65
CA ASN A 349 5.11 -4.61 -11.20
C ASN A 349 5.84 -5.40 -12.30
N ASN A 350 7.08 -5.79 -12.04
CA ASN A 350 7.95 -6.39 -13.06
C ASN A 350 7.94 -7.92 -13.03
N PHE A 351 7.41 -8.52 -11.96
CA PHE A 351 7.51 -9.96 -11.73
C PHE A 351 6.14 -10.64 -11.58
N GLY A 352 5.11 -9.88 -11.22
CA GLY A 352 3.75 -10.37 -11.04
C GLY A 352 3.15 -10.92 -12.32
N LEU A 353 2.59 -12.12 -12.20
CA LEU A 353 1.69 -12.66 -13.20
C LEU A 353 0.25 -12.28 -12.84
N ASP A 354 -0.62 -12.37 -13.83
CA ASP A 354 -2.04 -12.19 -13.61
C ASP A 354 -2.65 -13.47 -13.03
N HIS A 355 -2.97 -13.45 -11.74
CA HIS A 355 -3.65 -14.55 -11.03
C HIS A 355 -5.14 -14.26 -10.80
N THR A 356 -5.68 -13.26 -11.52
CA THR A 356 -7.09 -12.90 -11.41
C THR A 356 -7.99 -14.04 -11.87
N LEU A 357 -9.12 -14.22 -11.18
CA LEU A 357 -10.21 -15.11 -11.60
C LEU A 357 -11.37 -14.35 -12.24
N ASN A 358 -11.19 -13.05 -12.48
CA ASN A 358 -12.21 -12.17 -13.02
C ASN A 358 -12.82 -12.66 -14.33
N ARG A 359 -14.13 -12.46 -14.46
CA ARG A 359 -14.91 -12.75 -15.68
C ARG A 359 -15.97 -11.67 -15.87
N GLY A 360 -16.17 -11.28 -17.14
CA GLY A 360 -17.23 -10.35 -17.52
C GLY A 360 -17.08 -8.97 -16.88
N ARG A 361 -18.22 -8.34 -16.60
CA ARG A 361 -18.29 -6.94 -16.19
C ARG A 361 -18.34 -6.81 -14.67
N HIS A 362 -17.47 -5.99 -14.10
CA HIS A 362 -17.66 -5.49 -12.73
C HIS A 362 -18.42 -4.18 -12.78
N VAL A 363 -19.30 -3.97 -11.80
CA VAL A 363 -20.13 -2.76 -11.68
C VAL A 363 -19.88 -2.13 -10.31
N VAL A 364 -19.51 -0.86 -10.30
CA VAL A 364 -19.37 0.00 -9.12
C VAL A 364 -20.64 0.85 -9.00
N HIS A 365 -21.33 0.72 -7.88
CA HIS A 365 -22.54 1.47 -7.58
C HIS A 365 -22.20 2.81 -6.90
N LEU A 366 -22.95 3.84 -7.26
CA LEU A 366 -22.70 5.24 -6.91
C LEU A 366 -23.97 5.86 -6.34
N GLY A 367 -23.84 6.62 -5.24
CA GLY A 367 -24.95 7.33 -4.62
C GLY A 367 -26.02 6.44 -3.95
N GLY A 368 -27.06 7.09 -3.41
CA GLY A 368 -28.15 6.41 -2.71
C GLY A 368 -27.67 5.55 -1.55
N GLU A 369 -28.25 4.36 -1.39
CA GLU A 369 -27.82 3.38 -0.38
C GLU A 369 -26.47 2.72 -0.70
N TYR A 370 -26.01 2.80 -1.95
CA TYR A 370 -24.78 2.19 -2.46
C TYR A 370 -23.70 3.24 -2.76
N ALA A 371 -23.50 4.16 -1.83
CA ALA A 371 -22.54 5.26 -1.97
C ALA A 371 -21.08 4.79 -1.79
N SER A 372 -20.50 4.25 -2.87
CA SER A 372 -19.07 3.89 -2.94
C SER A 372 -18.20 5.12 -2.69
N ARG A 373 -17.09 4.93 -1.96
CA ARG A 373 -16.22 6.02 -1.52
C ARG A 373 -14.80 5.56 -1.21
N VAL A 374 -13.89 6.53 -1.19
CA VAL A 374 -12.57 6.40 -0.59
C VAL A 374 -12.52 7.23 0.68
N VAL A 375 -11.78 6.78 1.68
CA VAL A 375 -11.47 7.52 2.90
C VAL A 375 -10.00 7.87 2.87
N LEU A 376 -9.68 9.16 2.82
CA LEU A 376 -8.31 9.67 2.69
C LEU A 376 -7.84 10.36 3.98
N PRO A 377 -6.59 10.16 4.41
CA PRO A 377 -6.03 10.74 5.64
C PRO A 377 -5.39 12.12 5.39
N PHE A 378 -6.15 13.22 5.53
CA PHE A 378 -5.62 14.59 5.37
C PHE A 378 -4.82 15.01 6.62
N VAL A 379 -3.72 15.76 6.47
CA VAL A 379 -2.81 16.14 7.58
C VAL A 379 -2.23 17.54 7.50
#